data_AF-A0A2V6TR25-F1
#
_entry.id   AF-A0A2V6TR25-F1
#
_cell.length_a   1.000
_cell.length_b   1.000
_cell.length_c   1.000
_cell.angle_alpha   90.00
_cell.angle_beta   90.00
_cell.angle_gamma   90.00
#
_symmetry.space_group_name_H-M   'P 1'
#
loop_
_entity.id
_entity.type
_entity.pdbx_description
1 polymer ?
#
loop_
_entity_poly.entity_id
_entity_poly.type
_entity_poly.pdbx_seq_one_letter_code
_entity_poly.pdbx_strand_id
1 'polypeptide(L)'
;MRWREIAQPVQPSLVAEATAPPPGVVKVPRQFLDVARRAAAAPDPTRWQLLYETLWRVVHQNHDLLADTRDPAVRRLSALAASPGAGSREAEGAAPFIPAGAGITELRAAAARCTGCDLYRHATQTVFGLGAAGARIVMVGEQPGDQEDLKGAPFVGPAGEVLDRALADVGLDRQSLYVTNAVKHFKFEERGKRRIHQTPRANEIAACRPWLEAELAAIHPEILVCLGATAARIVFGDSFRITRDRGRFAPTRWAPKTIATYHPSAVLRGQDEAEQAQLYAMLVDDLRKIATA
;
A
#
# COMPACT_ATOMS: atom_id res chain seq x y z
N MET A 1 10.05 -49.38 42.74
CA MET A 1 9.25 -48.60 41.77
C MET A 1 8.63 -47.42 42.49
N ARG A 2 9.12 -46.19 42.25
CA ARG A 2 8.56 -44.96 42.84
C ARG A 2 7.76 -44.23 41.76
N TRP A 3 6.45 -44.16 41.95
CA TRP A 3 5.57 -43.27 41.21
C TRP A 3 5.87 -41.83 41.64
N ARG A 4 6.24 -40.96 40.69
CA ARG A 4 6.28 -39.51 40.90
C ARG A 4 4.91 -38.96 40.51
N GLU A 5 4.19 -38.39 41.47
CA GLU A 5 3.01 -37.57 41.21
C GLU A 5 3.40 -36.40 40.30
N ILE A 6 2.74 -36.31 39.16
CA ILE A 6 2.82 -35.14 38.28
C ILE A 6 1.88 -34.10 38.88
N ALA A 7 2.44 -33.00 39.39
CA ALA A 7 1.66 -31.87 39.86
C ALA A 7 0.74 -31.36 38.73
N GLN A 8 -0.55 -31.25 39.01
CA GLN A 8 -1.51 -30.66 38.08
C GLN A 8 -1.17 -29.17 37.85
N PRO A 9 -1.21 -28.67 36.61
CA PRO A 9 -0.96 -27.26 36.35
C PRO A 9 -2.13 -26.41 36.87
N VAL A 10 -1.80 -25.43 37.71
CA VAL A 10 -2.72 -24.43 38.24
C VAL A 10 -3.14 -23.49 37.11
N GLN A 11 -4.45 -23.28 36.93
CA GLN A 11 -4.96 -22.28 36.01
C GLN A 11 -4.74 -20.87 36.59
N PRO A 12 -4.14 -19.92 35.85
CA PRO A 12 -3.95 -18.58 36.35
C PRO A 12 -5.26 -17.79 36.39
N SER A 13 -5.47 -17.04 37.48
CA SER A 13 -6.58 -16.10 37.64
C SER A 13 -6.16 -14.70 37.17
N LEU A 14 -7.13 -13.91 36.72
CA LEU A 14 -6.92 -12.53 36.23
C LEU A 14 -6.52 -11.52 37.33
N VAL A 15 -6.37 -11.96 38.59
CA VAL A 15 -6.20 -11.06 39.76
C VAL A 15 -4.84 -11.26 40.46
N ALA A 16 -4.00 -12.17 39.98
CA ALA A 16 -2.66 -12.35 40.57
C ALA A 16 -1.65 -11.39 39.91
N GLU A 17 -0.91 -10.64 40.74
CA GLU A 17 0.18 -9.78 40.30
C GLU A 17 1.24 -10.59 39.55
N ALA A 18 1.39 -10.27 38.25
CA ALA A 18 2.36 -10.92 37.38
C ALA A 18 3.76 -10.34 37.62
N THR A 19 4.71 -11.18 38.02
CA THR A 19 6.13 -10.87 37.87
C THR A 19 6.48 -10.89 36.38
N ALA A 20 6.92 -9.75 35.85
CA ALA A 20 7.20 -9.59 34.43
C ALA A 20 8.43 -10.44 34.02
N PRO A 21 8.32 -11.33 33.01
CA PRO A 21 9.46 -12.06 32.48
C PRO A 21 10.40 -11.12 31.69
N PRO A 22 11.70 -11.44 31.59
CA PRO A 22 12.66 -10.62 30.84
C PRO A 22 12.31 -10.57 29.34
N PRO A 23 12.62 -9.47 28.63
CA PRO A 23 12.21 -9.29 27.25
C PRO A 23 12.99 -10.22 26.32
N GLY A 24 12.38 -11.35 25.98
CA GLY A 24 12.79 -12.21 24.88
C GLY A 24 12.12 -11.79 23.57
N VAL A 25 12.81 -11.97 22.44
CA VAL A 25 12.21 -11.81 21.11
C VAL A 25 11.18 -12.92 20.89
N VAL A 26 9.90 -12.60 21.04
CA VAL A 26 8.80 -13.53 20.78
C VAL A 26 8.69 -13.79 19.28
N LYS A 27 8.83 -15.05 18.85
CA LYS A 27 8.63 -15.46 17.45
C LYS A 27 7.20 -15.97 17.28
N VAL A 28 6.43 -15.29 16.42
CA VAL A 28 5.05 -15.65 16.11
C VAL A 28 4.95 -16.13 14.66
N PRO A 29 4.39 -17.32 14.38
CA PRO A 29 4.17 -17.80 13.01
C PRO A 29 3.28 -16.85 12.19
N ARG A 30 3.59 -16.65 10.91
CA ARG A 30 2.73 -15.86 10.00
C ARG A 30 1.31 -16.41 9.91
N GLN A 31 1.18 -17.73 9.89
CA GLN A 31 -0.12 -18.42 9.88
C GLN A 31 -1.00 -18.02 11.07
N PHE A 32 -0.41 -17.80 12.26
CA PHE A 32 -1.15 -17.31 13.41
C PHE A 32 -1.69 -15.90 13.16
N LEU A 33 -0.86 -15.00 12.62
CA LEU A 33 -1.27 -13.62 12.35
C LEU A 33 -2.43 -13.54 11.35
N ASP A 34 -2.46 -14.39 10.34
CA ASP A 34 -3.51 -14.40 9.32
C ASP A 34 -4.86 -14.90 9.87
N VAL A 35 -4.83 -15.88 10.77
CA VAL A 35 -6.03 -16.34 11.49
C VAL A 35 -6.46 -15.30 12.52
N ALA A 36 -5.51 -14.70 13.24
CA ALA A 36 -5.77 -13.72 14.29
C ALA A 36 -6.46 -12.47 13.77
N ARG A 37 -6.05 -11.96 12.60
CA ARG A 37 -6.69 -10.79 11.96
C ARG A 37 -8.19 -11.03 11.69
N ARG A 38 -8.54 -12.23 11.22
CA ARG A 38 -9.94 -12.60 10.92
C ARG A 38 -10.75 -12.81 12.20
N ALA A 39 -10.21 -13.58 13.15
CA ALA A 39 -10.87 -13.83 14.41
C ALA A 39 -11.07 -12.57 15.28
N ALA A 40 -10.15 -11.59 15.22
CA ALA A 40 -10.27 -10.32 15.93
C ALA A 40 -11.48 -9.48 15.49
N ALA A 41 -11.92 -9.65 14.24
CA ALA A 41 -13.07 -8.97 13.67
C ALA A 41 -14.41 -9.66 13.98
N ALA A 42 -14.40 -10.86 14.53
CA ALA A 42 -15.62 -11.61 14.81
C ALA A 42 -16.44 -10.95 15.96
N PRO A 43 -17.78 -10.96 15.89
CA PRO A 43 -18.66 -10.43 16.93
C PRO A 43 -18.80 -11.42 18.10
N ASP A 44 -17.68 -11.92 18.61
CA ASP A 44 -17.62 -12.85 19.74
C ASP A 44 -16.92 -12.17 20.92
N PRO A 45 -17.55 -12.07 22.10
CA PRO A 45 -16.98 -11.39 23.28
C PRO A 45 -15.73 -12.09 23.82
N THR A 46 -15.55 -13.39 23.55
CA THR A 46 -14.42 -14.22 23.99
C THR A 46 -13.26 -14.24 23.00
N ARG A 47 -13.37 -13.58 21.84
CA ARG A 47 -12.34 -13.60 20.78
C ARG A 47 -10.94 -13.22 21.27
N TRP A 48 -10.83 -12.21 22.13
CA TRP A 48 -9.55 -11.73 22.62
C TRP A 48 -8.89 -12.71 23.57
N GLN A 49 -9.68 -13.37 24.42
CA GLN A 49 -9.22 -14.43 25.29
C GLN A 49 -8.70 -15.62 24.48
N LEU A 50 -9.49 -16.07 23.49
CA LEU A 50 -9.10 -17.19 22.63
C LEU A 50 -7.82 -16.89 21.83
N LEU A 51 -7.68 -15.67 21.32
CA LEU A 51 -6.47 -15.22 20.62
C LEU A 51 -5.25 -15.21 21.54
N TYR A 52 -5.40 -14.68 22.75
CA TYR A 52 -4.32 -14.63 23.73
C TYR A 52 -3.89 -16.04 24.16
N GLU A 53 -4.83 -16.91 24.52
CA GLU A 53 -4.56 -18.29 24.93
C GLU A 53 -3.88 -19.08 23.80
N THR A 54 -4.36 -18.93 22.57
CA THR A 54 -3.76 -19.62 21.42
C THR A 54 -2.36 -19.07 21.13
N LEU A 55 -2.15 -17.75 21.17
CA LEU A 55 -0.83 -17.13 20.98
C LEU A 55 0.16 -17.62 22.04
N TRP A 56 -0.27 -17.63 23.31
CA TRP A 56 0.57 -18.06 24.41
C TRP A 56 1.01 -19.51 24.22
N ARG A 57 0.09 -20.41 23.82
CA ARG A 57 0.41 -21.81 23.52
C ARG A 57 1.31 -21.96 22.30
N VAL A 58 1.10 -21.14 21.25
CA VAL A 58 1.98 -21.14 20.06
C VAL A 58 3.41 -20.74 20.44
N VAL A 59 3.57 -19.73 21.29
CA VAL A 59 4.88 -19.20 21.68
C VAL A 59 5.59 -20.08 22.70
N HIS A 60 4.85 -20.61 23.69
CA HIS A 60 5.44 -21.25 24.87
C HIS A 60 5.28 -22.78 24.93
N GLN A 61 4.43 -23.39 24.09
CA GLN A 61 4.20 -24.84 24.11
C GLN A 61 4.51 -25.51 22.77
N ASN A 62 3.82 -25.11 21.70
CA ASN A 62 3.93 -25.75 20.39
C ASN A 62 3.83 -24.71 19.26
N HIS A 63 4.94 -24.42 18.60
CA HIS A 63 5.01 -23.46 17.50
C HIS A 63 4.18 -23.89 16.27
N ASP A 64 3.92 -25.18 16.11
CA ASP A 64 3.12 -25.76 15.02
C ASP A 64 1.69 -26.10 15.47
N LEU A 65 1.22 -25.55 16.59
CA LEU A 65 -0.11 -25.82 17.14
C LEU A 65 -1.23 -25.67 16.11
N LEU A 66 -1.12 -24.68 15.21
CA LEU A 66 -2.12 -24.41 14.16
C LEU A 66 -2.24 -25.52 13.10
N ALA A 67 -1.28 -26.44 13.02
CA ALA A 67 -1.38 -27.62 12.16
C ALA A 67 -2.26 -28.72 12.77
N ASP A 68 -2.48 -28.72 14.09
CA ASP A 68 -3.36 -29.70 14.74
C ASP A 68 -4.82 -29.23 14.68
N THR A 69 -5.50 -29.60 13.60
CA THR A 69 -6.91 -29.27 13.36
C THR A 69 -7.87 -29.92 14.36
N ARG A 70 -7.40 -30.82 15.23
CA ARG A 70 -8.20 -31.45 16.27
C ARG A 70 -8.15 -30.69 17.59
N ASP A 71 -7.16 -29.80 17.77
CA ASP A 71 -7.02 -29.01 18.99
C ASP A 71 -8.26 -28.10 19.19
N PRO A 72 -8.89 -28.11 20.39
CA PRO A 72 -10.11 -27.34 20.63
C PRO A 72 -9.95 -25.83 20.43
N ALA A 73 -8.81 -25.25 20.80
CA ALA A 73 -8.55 -23.83 20.63
C ALA A 73 -8.36 -23.49 19.15
N VAL A 74 -7.63 -24.33 18.41
CA VAL A 74 -7.45 -24.18 16.95
C VAL A 74 -8.80 -24.29 16.24
N ARG A 75 -9.62 -25.30 16.56
CA ARG A 75 -10.96 -25.47 15.97
C ARG A 75 -11.86 -24.28 16.22
N ARG A 76 -11.90 -23.79 17.46
CA ARG A 76 -12.72 -22.63 17.83
C ARG A 76 -12.21 -21.36 17.18
N LEU A 77 -10.90 -21.18 17.08
CA LEU A 77 -10.27 -20.03 16.43
C LEU A 77 -10.52 -20.04 14.92
N SER A 78 -10.42 -21.21 14.28
CA SER A 78 -10.77 -21.40 12.86
C SER A 78 -12.26 -21.16 12.60
N ALA A 79 -13.15 -21.66 13.46
CA ALA A 79 -14.59 -21.40 13.36
C ALA A 79 -14.89 -19.92 13.52
N LEU A 80 -14.24 -19.25 14.48
CA LEU A 80 -14.41 -17.82 14.71
C LEU A 80 -13.90 -16.97 13.54
N ALA A 81 -12.79 -17.37 12.93
CA ALA A 81 -12.26 -16.77 11.71
C ALA A 81 -13.12 -17.05 10.46
N ALA A 82 -14.01 -18.06 10.51
CA ALA A 82 -14.92 -18.44 9.43
C ALA A 82 -16.37 -17.94 9.63
N SER A 83 -16.71 -17.40 10.81
CA SER A 83 -18.07 -16.96 11.14
C SER A 83 -18.55 -15.82 10.21
N PRO A 84 -19.82 -15.82 9.74
CA PRO A 84 -20.35 -14.80 8.83
C PRO A 84 -20.43 -13.36 9.37
N GLY A 85 -20.11 -13.12 10.65
CA GLY A 85 -19.91 -11.78 11.22
C GLY A 85 -18.43 -11.38 11.33
N ALA A 86 -17.49 -12.31 11.16
CA ALA A 86 -16.05 -12.04 11.03
C ALA A 86 -15.66 -11.54 9.62
N GLY A 87 -16.66 -11.45 8.73
CA GLY A 87 -16.53 -11.07 7.32
C GLY A 87 -17.30 -9.81 6.90
N SER A 88 -17.82 -8.97 7.82
CA SER A 88 -18.49 -7.71 7.43
C SER A 88 -17.53 -6.51 7.40
N ARG A 89 -16.43 -6.65 6.67
CA ARG A 89 -15.86 -5.54 5.89
C ARG A 89 -15.89 -5.97 4.43
N GLU A 90 -17.10 -6.02 3.87
CA GLU A 90 -17.30 -5.96 2.43
C GLU A 90 -16.80 -4.60 1.92
N ALA A 91 -15.49 -4.56 1.73
CA ALA A 91 -14.75 -3.75 0.78
C ALA A 91 -13.30 -4.28 0.84
N GLU A 92 -13.08 -5.48 0.29
CA GLU A 92 -11.75 -5.94 -0.11
C GLU A 92 -11.24 -5.01 -1.23
N GLY A 93 -10.78 -3.83 -0.83
CA GLY A 93 -10.24 -2.85 -1.76
C GLY A 93 -11.26 -2.27 -2.74
N ALA A 94 -10.70 -1.72 -3.82
CA ALA A 94 -11.43 -1.00 -4.85
C ALA A 94 -12.09 -1.91 -5.89
N ALA A 95 -11.83 -3.22 -5.88
CA ALA A 95 -12.27 -4.13 -6.94
C ALA A 95 -13.80 -4.09 -7.21
N PRO A 96 -14.69 -4.06 -6.20
CA PRO A 96 -16.13 -3.96 -6.43
C PRO A 96 -16.58 -2.64 -7.10
N PHE A 97 -15.75 -1.61 -7.08
CA PHE A 97 -16.05 -0.31 -7.67
C PHE A 97 -15.62 -0.22 -9.14
N ILE A 98 -14.87 -1.19 -9.66
CA ILE A 98 -14.37 -1.18 -11.04
C ILE A 98 -15.47 -1.66 -12.00
N PRO A 99 -16.02 -0.79 -12.87
CA PRO A 99 -16.93 -1.24 -13.92
C PRO A 99 -16.20 -2.14 -14.93
N ALA A 100 -16.82 -3.28 -15.27
CA ALA A 100 -16.26 -4.24 -16.22
C ALA A 100 -16.19 -3.64 -17.64
N GLY A 101 -15.06 -3.83 -18.33
CA GLY A 101 -14.86 -3.38 -19.72
C GLY A 101 -14.89 -1.87 -19.93
N ALA A 102 -14.69 -1.10 -18.85
CA ALA A 102 -14.82 0.35 -18.86
C ALA A 102 -13.58 1.08 -19.39
N GLY A 103 -13.80 2.16 -20.13
CA GLY A 103 -12.75 3.09 -20.54
C GLY A 103 -12.36 4.05 -19.41
N ILE A 104 -11.35 4.89 -19.68
CA ILE A 104 -10.82 5.85 -18.69
C ILE A 104 -11.89 6.81 -18.15
N THR A 105 -12.84 7.22 -18.99
CA THR A 105 -13.92 8.13 -18.59
C THR A 105 -14.86 7.47 -17.57
N GLU A 106 -15.29 6.24 -17.83
CA GLU A 106 -16.16 5.48 -16.94
C GLU A 106 -15.42 5.07 -15.66
N LEU A 107 -14.15 4.70 -15.76
CA LEU A 107 -13.31 4.39 -14.60
C LEU A 107 -13.16 5.62 -13.69
N ARG A 108 -12.91 6.82 -14.25
CA ARG A 108 -12.84 8.06 -13.48
C ARG A 108 -14.14 8.34 -12.73
N ALA A 109 -15.28 8.22 -13.42
CA ALA A 109 -16.59 8.45 -12.82
C ALA A 109 -16.88 7.46 -11.68
N ALA A 110 -16.49 6.19 -11.84
CA ALA A 110 -16.65 5.18 -10.81
C ALA A 110 -15.66 5.37 -9.63
N ALA A 111 -14.46 5.86 -9.88
CA ALA A 111 -13.46 6.10 -8.84
C ALA A 111 -13.90 7.19 -7.85
N ALA A 112 -14.66 8.20 -8.31
CA ALA A 112 -15.18 9.29 -7.48
C ALA A 112 -16.11 8.83 -6.33
N ARG A 113 -16.63 7.60 -6.40
CA ARG A 113 -17.47 6.98 -5.37
C ARG A 113 -16.78 5.84 -4.61
N CYS A 114 -15.47 5.67 -4.80
CA CYS A 114 -14.74 4.54 -4.23
C CYS A 114 -14.59 4.67 -2.71
N THR A 115 -15.13 3.71 -1.98
CA THR A 115 -14.96 3.57 -0.52
C THR A 115 -14.14 2.34 -0.12
N GLY A 116 -13.33 1.82 -1.05
CA GLY A 116 -12.52 0.59 -0.89
C GLY A 116 -11.43 0.60 0.18
N CYS A 117 -11.13 1.74 0.82
CA CYS A 117 -10.22 1.84 1.97
C CYS A 117 -10.49 3.12 2.78
N ASP A 118 -10.07 3.19 4.04
CA ASP A 118 -10.43 4.32 4.93
C ASP A 118 -9.90 5.71 4.51
N LEU A 119 -9.01 5.80 3.50
CA LEU A 119 -8.49 7.08 3.03
C LEU A 119 -9.57 8.02 2.46
N TYR A 120 -10.67 7.48 1.90
CA TYR A 120 -11.76 8.32 1.37
C TYR A 120 -12.43 9.17 2.45
N ARG A 121 -12.33 8.77 3.73
CA ARG A 121 -13.03 9.43 4.84
C ARG A 121 -12.44 10.80 5.18
N HIS A 122 -11.15 11.00 4.87
CA HIS A 122 -10.39 12.18 5.27
C HIS A 122 -9.90 13.02 4.08
N ALA A 123 -9.69 12.38 2.93
CA ALA A 123 -9.41 13.08 1.68
C ALA A 123 -10.60 13.97 1.28
N THR A 124 -10.32 15.07 0.57
CA THR A 124 -11.38 15.96 0.06
C THR A 124 -12.14 15.30 -1.08
N GLN A 125 -11.40 14.64 -1.97
CA GLN A 125 -11.96 13.93 -3.12
C GLN A 125 -10.98 12.89 -3.65
N THR A 126 -11.47 12.04 -4.56
CA THR A 126 -10.61 11.15 -5.35
C THR A 126 -9.81 11.97 -6.37
N VAL A 127 -8.51 11.73 -6.45
CA VAL A 127 -7.65 12.24 -7.53
C VAL A 127 -7.30 11.07 -8.44
N PHE A 128 -8.06 10.96 -9.53
CA PHE A 128 -7.84 9.96 -10.57
C PHE A 128 -6.72 10.39 -11.53
N GLY A 129 -6.23 9.49 -12.38
CA GLY A 129 -5.22 9.86 -13.39
C GLY A 129 -5.77 10.83 -14.43
N LEU A 130 -4.93 11.60 -15.10
CA LEU A 130 -5.30 12.58 -16.12
C LEU A 130 -4.38 12.46 -17.33
N GLY A 131 -4.96 12.56 -18.53
CA GLY A 131 -4.22 12.50 -19.80
C GLY A 131 -5.00 11.81 -20.90
N ALA A 132 -4.35 11.61 -22.04
CA ALA A 132 -4.95 10.94 -23.19
C ALA A 132 -5.23 9.45 -22.90
N ALA A 133 -6.41 8.94 -23.30
CA ALA A 133 -6.78 7.53 -23.10
C ALA A 133 -5.88 6.55 -23.88
N GLY A 134 -5.24 7.01 -24.96
CA GLY A 134 -4.24 6.25 -25.74
C GLY A 134 -2.80 6.71 -25.53
N ALA A 135 -2.48 7.27 -24.35
CA ALA A 135 -1.13 7.75 -24.07
C ALA A 135 -0.11 6.60 -24.14
N ARG A 136 0.92 6.76 -24.98
CA ARG A 136 2.02 5.79 -25.10
C ARG A 136 2.87 5.73 -23.82
N ILE A 137 2.90 6.83 -23.06
CA ILE A 137 3.66 6.96 -21.82
C ILE A 137 2.69 7.20 -20.66
N VAL A 138 2.75 6.33 -19.65
CA VAL A 138 2.05 6.50 -18.38
C VAL A 138 3.05 6.80 -17.27
N MET A 139 2.79 7.83 -16.46
CA MET A 139 3.59 8.16 -15.26
C MET A 139 2.78 7.87 -13.99
N VAL A 140 3.40 7.20 -13.02
CA VAL A 140 2.75 6.77 -11.76
C VAL A 140 3.52 7.31 -10.57
N GLY A 141 2.89 8.18 -9.77
CA GLY A 141 3.37 8.60 -8.46
C GLY A 141 2.86 7.74 -7.30
N GLU A 142 3.12 8.16 -6.07
CA GLU A 142 2.70 7.45 -4.86
C GLU A 142 1.21 7.65 -4.55
N GLN A 143 0.84 8.89 -4.24
CA GLN A 143 -0.51 9.31 -3.87
C GLN A 143 -0.67 10.82 -4.16
N PRO A 144 -1.89 11.37 -4.11
CA PRO A 144 -2.10 12.81 -4.25
C PRO A 144 -1.50 13.56 -3.06
N GLY A 145 -1.05 14.79 -3.28
CA GLY A 145 -0.68 15.71 -2.21
C GLY A 145 -1.83 16.64 -1.82
N ASP A 146 -1.49 17.63 -0.98
CA ASP A 146 -2.44 18.62 -0.47
C ASP A 146 -3.15 19.41 -1.58
N GLN A 147 -2.39 19.92 -2.55
CA GLN A 147 -2.97 20.69 -3.65
C GLN A 147 -3.74 19.81 -4.63
N GLU A 148 -3.24 18.60 -4.91
CA GLU A 148 -3.91 17.63 -5.78
C GLU A 148 -5.27 17.24 -5.21
N ASP A 149 -5.34 16.96 -3.90
CA ASP A 149 -6.58 16.61 -3.21
C ASP A 149 -7.63 17.74 -3.24
N LEU A 150 -7.20 19.01 -3.18
CA LEU A 150 -8.12 20.15 -3.29
C LEU A 150 -8.56 20.42 -4.73
N LYS A 151 -7.64 20.25 -5.69
CA LYS A 151 -7.87 20.58 -7.11
C LYS A 151 -8.46 19.41 -7.93
N GLY A 152 -8.41 18.19 -7.42
CA GLY A 152 -8.94 16.99 -8.11
C GLY A 152 -8.10 16.52 -9.29
N ALA A 153 -6.84 16.95 -9.41
CA ALA A 153 -5.96 16.62 -10.52
C ALA A 153 -4.55 16.19 -10.04
N PRO A 154 -3.89 15.22 -10.68
CA PRO A 154 -2.60 14.71 -10.24
C PRO A 154 -1.45 15.64 -10.65
N PHE A 155 -0.46 15.82 -9.76
CA PHE A 155 0.74 16.63 -9.97
C PHE A 155 0.41 18.08 -10.38
N VAL A 156 -0.35 18.79 -9.55
CA VAL A 156 -0.73 20.20 -9.76
C VAL A 156 -0.24 21.14 -8.65
N GLY A 157 0.51 20.60 -7.68
CA GLY A 157 1.27 21.34 -6.69
C GLY A 157 2.75 21.49 -7.04
N PRO A 158 3.62 21.84 -6.07
CA PRO A 158 5.03 22.14 -6.32
C PRO A 158 5.82 20.99 -6.97
N ALA A 159 5.50 19.74 -6.63
CA ALA A 159 6.10 18.57 -7.27
C ALA A 159 5.67 18.44 -8.75
N GLY A 160 4.45 18.87 -9.07
CA GLY A 160 3.96 18.97 -10.44
C GLY A 160 4.73 20.02 -11.24
N GLU A 161 4.97 21.19 -10.66
CA GLU A 161 5.77 22.26 -11.32
C GLU A 161 7.19 21.78 -11.65
N VAL A 162 7.83 21.05 -10.73
CA VAL A 162 9.15 20.43 -11.00
C VAL A 162 9.06 19.40 -12.12
N LEU A 163 8.00 18.60 -12.15
CA LEU A 163 7.78 17.60 -13.20
C LEU A 163 7.57 18.27 -14.55
N ASP A 164 6.71 19.29 -14.63
CA ASP A 164 6.41 20.03 -15.86
C ASP A 164 7.67 20.70 -16.43
N ARG A 165 8.49 21.30 -15.56
CA ARG A 165 9.80 21.83 -15.96
C ARG A 165 10.72 20.75 -16.51
N ALA A 166 10.82 19.62 -15.82
CA ALA A 166 11.70 18.53 -16.23
C ALA A 166 11.24 17.86 -17.54
N LEU A 167 9.92 17.80 -17.79
CA LEU A 167 9.34 17.34 -19.06
C LEU A 167 9.65 18.33 -20.19
N ALA A 168 9.50 19.63 -19.96
CA ALA A 168 9.84 20.67 -20.92
C ALA A 168 11.33 20.64 -21.31
N ASP A 169 12.23 20.45 -20.33
CA ASP A 169 13.68 20.36 -20.55
C ASP A 169 14.09 19.20 -21.48
N VAL A 170 13.26 18.17 -21.59
CA VAL A 170 13.51 17.01 -22.47
C VAL A 170 12.58 16.96 -23.69
N GLY A 171 11.75 17.98 -23.89
CA GLY A 171 10.81 18.06 -25.02
C GLY A 171 9.64 17.08 -24.96
N LEU A 172 9.25 16.61 -23.77
CA LEU A 172 8.05 15.80 -23.58
C LEU A 172 6.84 16.69 -23.32
N ASP A 173 5.82 16.60 -24.19
CA ASP A 173 4.56 17.31 -24.00
C ASP A 173 3.72 16.62 -22.92
N ARG A 174 3.43 17.34 -21.83
CA ARG A 174 2.58 16.90 -20.72
C ARG A 174 1.22 16.41 -21.17
N GLN A 175 0.61 17.01 -22.21
CA GLN A 175 -0.73 16.64 -22.67
C GLN A 175 -0.77 15.29 -23.40
N SER A 176 0.38 14.85 -23.93
CA SER A 176 0.53 13.55 -24.58
C SER A 176 0.69 12.37 -23.60
N LEU A 177 0.91 12.66 -22.32
CA LEU A 177 1.13 11.68 -21.26
C LEU A 177 -0.18 11.35 -20.54
N TYR A 178 -0.22 10.19 -19.88
CA TYR A 178 -1.20 9.90 -18.84
C TYR A 178 -0.52 9.83 -17.49
N VAL A 179 -0.94 10.67 -16.54
CA VAL A 179 -0.28 10.80 -15.25
C VAL A 179 -1.25 10.45 -14.14
N THR A 180 -0.83 9.58 -13.24
CA THR A 180 -1.66 9.04 -12.16
C THR A 180 -0.84 8.75 -10.91
N ASN A 181 -1.50 8.27 -9.86
CA ASN A 181 -0.86 7.82 -8.62
C ASN A 181 -1.29 6.40 -8.28
N ALA A 182 -0.47 5.65 -7.57
CA ALA A 182 -0.82 4.28 -7.16
C ALA A 182 -2.00 4.24 -6.15
N VAL A 183 -2.13 5.27 -5.32
CA VAL A 183 -3.28 5.50 -4.42
C VAL A 183 -4.04 6.75 -4.88
N LYS A 184 -5.38 6.73 -4.81
CA LYS A 184 -6.25 7.80 -5.36
C LYS A 184 -6.77 8.82 -4.34
N HIS A 185 -6.50 8.62 -3.06
CA HIS A 185 -6.92 9.53 -1.98
C HIS A 185 -5.69 10.00 -1.20
N PHE A 186 -5.69 11.27 -0.81
CA PHE A 186 -4.57 11.84 -0.06
C PHE A 186 -4.59 11.36 1.39
N LYS A 187 -3.51 10.71 1.81
CA LYS A 187 -3.27 10.37 3.21
C LYS A 187 -2.43 11.44 3.89
N PHE A 188 -2.97 11.99 4.97
CA PHE A 188 -2.29 13.02 5.75
C PHE A 188 -2.63 12.93 7.24
N GLU A 189 -1.82 13.63 8.03
CA GLU A 189 -2.12 14.00 9.42
C GLU A 189 -2.24 15.52 9.53
N GLU A 190 -3.19 15.99 10.32
CA GLU A 190 -3.36 17.41 10.58
C GLU A 190 -2.41 17.88 11.68
N ARG A 191 -1.67 18.97 11.40
CA ARG A 191 -0.85 19.66 12.39
C ARG A 191 -1.17 21.15 12.35
N GLY A 192 -2.09 21.57 13.22
CA GLY A 192 -2.68 22.90 13.16
C GLY A 192 -3.48 23.06 11.86
N LYS A 193 -3.19 24.10 11.08
CA LYS A 193 -3.85 24.35 9.77
C LYS A 193 -3.21 23.61 8.59
N ARG A 194 -2.16 22.81 8.82
CA ARG A 194 -1.39 22.14 7.75
C ARG A 194 -1.74 20.66 7.67
N ARG A 195 -1.91 20.17 6.44
CA ARG A 195 -2.05 18.73 6.13
C ARG A 195 -0.69 18.15 5.78
N ILE A 196 -0.16 17.29 6.65
CA ILE A 196 1.16 16.69 6.50
C ILE A 196 1.01 15.34 5.81
N HIS A 197 1.57 15.21 4.62
CA HIS A 197 1.58 13.98 3.85
C HIS A 197 2.14 12.79 4.64
N GLN A 198 1.42 11.67 4.62
CA GLN A 198 1.84 10.38 5.21
C GLN A 198 1.91 9.31 4.13
N THR A 199 2.95 8.48 4.14
CA THR A 199 3.06 7.39 3.16
C THR A 199 1.90 6.37 3.32
N PRO A 200 1.26 5.94 2.22
CA PRO A 200 0.27 4.89 2.24
C PRO A 200 0.83 3.58 2.84
N ARG A 201 0.03 2.92 3.66
CA ARG A 201 0.32 1.60 4.22
C ARG A 201 0.12 0.53 3.14
N ALA A 202 0.76 -0.63 3.33
CA ALA A 202 0.67 -1.74 2.39
C ALA A 202 -0.78 -2.18 2.11
N ASN A 203 -1.66 -2.16 3.11
CA ASN A 203 -3.08 -2.49 2.94
C ASN A 203 -3.86 -1.43 2.13
N GLU A 204 -3.52 -0.14 2.27
CA GLU A 204 -4.12 0.96 1.49
C GLU A 204 -3.68 0.88 0.02
N ILE A 205 -2.39 0.58 -0.21
CA ILE A 205 -1.85 0.31 -1.55
C ILE A 205 -2.54 -0.90 -2.18
N ALA A 206 -2.65 -2.01 -1.45
CA ALA A 206 -3.32 -3.22 -1.93
C ALA A 206 -4.80 -2.95 -2.25
N ALA A 207 -5.47 -2.19 -1.39
CA ALA A 207 -6.86 -1.81 -1.58
C ALA A 207 -7.05 -0.94 -2.84
N CYS A 208 -6.12 -0.02 -3.13
CA CYS A 208 -6.24 0.89 -4.28
C CYS A 208 -5.70 0.29 -5.60
N ARG A 209 -4.90 -0.78 -5.54
CA ARG A 209 -4.29 -1.44 -6.70
C ARG A 209 -5.26 -1.73 -7.87
N PRO A 210 -6.52 -2.16 -7.66
CA PRO A 210 -7.45 -2.40 -8.76
C PRO A 210 -7.68 -1.18 -9.67
N TRP A 211 -7.61 0.05 -9.14
CA TRP A 211 -7.73 1.26 -9.97
C TRP A 211 -6.53 1.44 -10.89
N LEU A 212 -5.30 1.27 -10.37
CA LEU A 212 -4.09 1.38 -11.18
C LEU A 212 -4.06 0.30 -12.27
N GLU A 213 -4.44 -0.93 -11.93
CA GLU A 213 -4.51 -2.02 -12.90
C GLU A 213 -5.58 -1.76 -13.98
N ALA A 214 -6.73 -1.21 -13.61
CA ALA A 214 -7.77 -0.82 -14.56
C ALA A 214 -7.32 0.32 -15.50
N GLU A 215 -6.62 1.34 -15.00
CA GLU A 215 -6.06 2.40 -15.85
C GLU A 215 -5.03 1.83 -16.84
N LEU A 216 -4.10 1.00 -16.38
CA LEU A 216 -3.06 0.42 -17.22
C LEU A 216 -3.63 -0.57 -18.25
N ALA A 217 -4.68 -1.31 -17.88
CA ALA A 217 -5.40 -2.19 -18.79
C ALA A 217 -6.22 -1.41 -19.83
N ALA A 218 -6.76 -0.24 -19.48
CA ALA A 218 -7.48 0.60 -20.44
C ALA A 218 -6.55 1.33 -21.42
N ILE A 219 -5.34 1.72 -20.97
CA ILE A 219 -4.41 2.53 -21.77
C ILE A 219 -3.44 1.68 -22.58
N HIS A 220 -3.01 0.53 -22.04
CA HIS A 220 -1.95 -0.32 -22.63
C HIS A 220 -0.67 0.47 -23.01
N PRO A 221 0.02 1.10 -22.03
CA PRO A 221 1.17 1.95 -22.33
C PRO A 221 2.36 1.17 -22.90
N GLU A 222 3.08 1.81 -23.83
CA GLU A 222 4.39 1.30 -24.30
C GLU A 222 5.48 1.55 -23.27
N ILE A 223 5.40 2.68 -22.56
CA ILE A 223 6.34 3.08 -21.51
C ILE A 223 5.59 3.38 -20.21
N LEU A 224 6.00 2.71 -19.13
CA LEU A 224 5.53 2.98 -17.77
C LEU A 224 6.65 3.60 -16.92
N VAL A 225 6.40 4.81 -16.40
CA VAL A 225 7.37 5.58 -15.61
C VAL A 225 6.93 5.62 -14.15
N CYS A 226 7.74 5.05 -13.26
CA CYS A 226 7.52 5.08 -11.81
C CYS A 226 8.23 6.29 -11.19
N LEU A 227 7.46 7.24 -10.64
CA LEU A 227 7.97 8.42 -9.96
C LEU A 227 8.16 8.09 -8.48
N GLY A 228 9.40 7.82 -8.09
CA GLY A 228 9.79 7.55 -6.70
C GLY A 228 9.77 6.08 -6.29
N ALA A 229 10.32 5.82 -5.10
CA ALA A 229 10.55 4.47 -4.60
C ALA A 229 9.25 3.69 -4.35
N THR A 230 8.19 4.33 -3.88
CA THR A 230 6.92 3.65 -3.57
C THR A 230 6.21 3.19 -4.84
N ALA A 231 6.06 4.07 -5.84
CA ALA A 231 5.52 3.69 -7.13
C ALA A 231 6.35 2.56 -7.77
N ALA A 232 7.68 2.68 -7.71
CA ALA A 232 8.57 1.66 -8.25
C ALA A 232 8.45 0.31 -7.53
N ARG A 233 8.30 0.26 -6.20
CA ARG A 233 8.05 -1.02 -5.48
C ARG A 233 6.68 -1.62 -5.82
N ILE A 234 5.67 -0.81 -6.08
CA ILE A 234 4.33 -1.28 -6.46
C ILE A 234 4.35 -2.01 -7.81
N VAL A 235 5.21 -1.53 -8.72
CA VAL A 235 5.37 -2.05 -10.08
C VAL A 235 6.45 -3.15 -10.12
N PHE A 236 7.68 -2.87 -9.72
CA PHE A 236 8.79 -3.82 -9.80
C PHE A 236 8.89 -4.82 -8.63
N GLY A 237 8.21 -4.56 -7.51
CA GLY A 237 8.27 -5.39 -6.30
C GLY A 237 9.20 -4.84 -5.21
N ASP A 238 9.14 -5.47 -4.03
CA ASP A 238 9.74 -4.97 -2.78
C ASP A 238 11.28 -4.95 -2.78
N SER A 239 11.93 -5.69 -3.67
CA SER A 239 13.39 -5.70 -3.83
C SER A 239 13.93 -4.48 -4.57
N PHE A 240 13.07 -3.66 -5.18
CA PHE A 240 13.46 -2.47 -5.93
C PHE A 240 14.10 -1.41 -5.03
N ARG A 241 15.22 -0.83 -5.47
CA ARG A 241 15.94 0.23 -4.74
C ARG A 241 16.18 1.42 -5.66
N ILE A 242 15.53 2.56 -5.38
CA ILE A 242 15.62 3.75 -6.24
C ILE A 242 17.05 4.25 -6.45
N THR A 243 17.88 4.20 -5.41
CA THR A 243 19.28 4.66 -5.46
C THR A 243 20.17 3.79 -6.34
N ARG A 244 19.79 2.54 -6.59
CA ARG A 244 20.55 1.57 -7.39
C ARG A 244 19.96 1.34 -8.78
N ASP A 245 18.63 1.28 -8.87
CA ASP A 245 17.91 0.70 -10.00
C ASP A 245 17.27 1.75 -10.92
N ARG A 246 17.24 3.03 -10.53
CA ARG A 246 16.67 4.10 -11.37
C ARG A 246 17.35 4.21 -12.73
N GLY A 247 16.63 4.75 -13.70
CA GLY A 247 17.18 5.07 -15.01
C GLY A 247 17.47 3.87 -15.91
N ARG A 248 17.00 2.67 -15.54
CA ARG A 248 17.13 1.43 -16.30
C ARG A 248 15.76 0.97 -16.77
N PHE A 249 15.66 0.62 -18.05
CA PHE A 249 14.46 0.00 -18.59
C PHE A 249 14.43 -1.49 -18.23
N ALA A 250 13.26 -1.97 -17.84
CA ALA A 250 12.96 -3.39 -17.69
C ALA A 250 11.50 -3.65 -18.08
N PRO A 251 11.18 -4.81 -18.69
CA PRO A 251 9.80 -5.17 -18.98
C PRO A 251 9.05 -5.51 -17.69
N THR A 252 7.75 -5.22 -17.66
CA THR A 252 6.83 -5.68 -16.62
C THR A 252 5.56 -6.22 -17.25
N ARG A 253 4.65 -6.77 -16.43
CA ARG A 253 3.35 -7.23 -16.92
C ARG A 253 2.46 -6.11 -17.50
N TRP A 254 2.78 -4.84 -17.22
CA TRP A 254 1.96 -3.69 -17.64
C TRP A 254 2.51 -2.96 -18.85
N ALA A 255 3.81 -3.02 -19.13
CA ALA A 255 4.43 -2.35 -20.26
C ALA A 255 5.75 -3.04 -20.68
N PRO A 256 6.07 -3.05 -21.98
CA PRO A 256 7.33 -3.61 -22.48
C PRO A 256 8.55 -2.81 -22.00
N LYS A 257 8.40 -1.49 -21.79
CA LYS A 257 9.44 -0.64 -21.22
C LYS A 257 8.92 -0.01 -19.92
N THR A 258 9.46 -0.43 -18.78
CA THR A 258 9.18 0.20 -17.49
C THR A 258 10.48 0.79 -16.93
N ILE A 259 10.42 2.00 -16.39
CA ILE A 259 11.57 2.71 -15.81
C ILE A 259 11.14 3.42 -14.54
N ALA A 260 12.05 3.56 -13.58
CA ALA A 260 11.82 4.38 -12.40
C ALA A 260 12.81 5.55 -12.34
N THR A 261 12.35 6.65 -11.77
CA THR A 261 13.17 7.84 -11.48
C THR A 261 12.79 8.42 -10.12
N TYR A 262 13.52 9.43 -9.65
CA TYR A 262 13.19 10.12 -8.41
C TYR A 262 11.82 10.80 -8.51
N HIS A 263 11.09 10.82 -7.39
CA HIS A 263 9.86 11.60 -7.33
C HIS A 263 10.23 13.09 -7.38
N PRO A 264 9.50 13.94 -8.14
CA PRO A 264 9.79 15.38 -8.21
C PRO A 264 9.83 16.09 -6.85
N SER A 265 9.03 15.61 -5.88
CA SER A 265 9.08 16.13 -4.50
C SER A 265 10.40 15.85 -3.76
N ALA A 266 11.21 14.89 -4.21
CA ALA A 266 12.54 14.67 -3.65
C ALA A 266 13.47 15.84 -3.98
N VAL A 267 13.36 16.41 -5.18
CA VAL A 267 14.09 17.63 -5.58
C VAL A 267 13.78 18.76 -4.61
N LEU A 268 12.51 18.96 -4.25
CA LEU A 268 12.09 20.02 -3.31
C LEU A 268 12.53 19.77 -1.86
N ARG A 269 12.97 18.55 -1.53
CA ARG A 269 13.40 18.15 -0.19
C ARG A 269 14.92 18.09 -0.05
N GLY A 270 15.68 18.41 -1.11
CA GLY A 270 17.14 18.53 -1.01
C GLY A 270 17.54 19.55 0.06
N GLN A 271 18.58 19.22 0.82
CA GLN A 271 19.05 19.97 1.98
C GLN A 271 19.64 21.33 1.60
N ASP A 272 20.25 21.41 0.42
CA ASP A 272 20.86 22.61 -0.15
C ASP A 272 20.66 22.68 -1.67
N GLU A 273 21.03 23.81 -2.27
CA GLU A 273 20.89 24.04 -3.72
C GLU A 273 21.67 23.03 -4.57
N ALA A 274 22.81 22.53 -4.07
CA ALA A 274 23.63 21.58 -4.80
C ALA A 274 22.94 20.20 -4.87
N GLU A 275 22.36 19.73 -3.77
CA GLU A 275 21.58 18.49 -3.73
C GLU A 275 20.30 18.62 -4.57
N GLN A 276 19.61 19.75 -4.49
CA GLN A 276 18.43 20.01 -5.33
C GLN A 276 18.78 19.96 -6.82
N ALA A 277 19.86 20.63 -7.24
CA ALA A 277 20.34 20.61 -8.62
C ALA A 277 20.75 19.19 -9.06
N GLN A 278 21.42 18.42 -8.18
CA GLN A 278 21.81 17.05 -8.47
C GLN A 278 20.59 16.13 -8.65
N LEU A 279 19.60 16.20 -7.75
CA LEU A 279 18.37 15.40 -7.85
C LEU A 279 17.56 15.78 -9.09
N TYR A 280 17.52 17.06 -9.44
CA TYR A 280 16.86 17.54 -10.65
C TYR A 280 17.56 17.03 -11.92
N ALA A 281 18.90 17.11 -11.98
CA ALA A 281 19.68 16.58 -13.10
C ALA A 281 19.44 15.08 -13.28
N MET A 282 19.39 14.31 -12.19
CA MET A 282 19.05 12.89 -12.23
C MET A 282 17.65 12.63 -12.78
N LEU A 283 16.64 13.41 -12.35
CA LEU A 283 15.29 13.31 -12.91
C LEU A 283 15.30 13.56 -14.43
N VAL A 284 15.92 14.66 -14.86
CA VAL A 284 16.02 15.04 -16.28
C VAL A 284 16.75 13.98 -17.11
N ASP A 285 17.84 13.39 -16.59
CA ASP A 285 18.59 12.35 -17.30
C ASP A 285 17.77 11.08 -17.55
N ASP A 286 16.91 10.70 -16.61
CA ASP A 286 16.01 9.56 -16.79
C ASP A 286 14.86 9.89 -17.75
N LEU A 287 14.30 11.10 -17.66
CA LEU A 287 13.27 11.57 -18.60
C LEU A 287 13.80 11.68 -20.02
N ARG A 288 15.08 12.04 -20.21
CA ARG A 288 15.71 12.09 -21.53
C ARG A 288 15.76 10.71 -22.18
N LYS A 289 15.98 9.64 -21.40
CA LYS A 289 15.92 8.26 -21.90
C LYS A 289 14.51 7.85 -22.29
N ILE A 290 13.49 8.39 -21.64
CA ILE A 290 12.08 8.16 -21.97
C ILE A 290 11.72 8.88 -23.27
N ALA A 291 12.17 10.13 -23.44
CA ALA A 291 11.90 10.93 -24.63
C ALA A 291 12.47 10.33 -25.94
N THR A 292 13.53 9.52 -25.84
CA THR A 292 14.21 8.90 -26.98
C THR A 292 13.89 7.42 -27.19
N ALA A 293 13.00 6.84 -26.38
CA ALA A 293 12.67 5.42 -26.37
C ALA A 293 11.53 5.02 -27.32
#